data_AF-A0A3D3DAL3-F1
#
_entry.id   AF-A0A3D3DAL3-F1
#
_cell.length_a   1.000
_cell.length_b   1.000
_cell.length_c   1.000
_cell.angle_alpha   90.00
_cell.angle_beta   90.00
_cell.angle_gamma   90.00
#
_symmetry.space_group_name_H-M   'P 1'
#
loop_
_entity.id
_entity.type
_entity.pdbx_description
1 polymer ?
#
loop_
_entity_poly.entity_id
_entity_poly.type
_entity_poly.pdbx_seq_one_letter_code
_entity_poly.pdbx_strand_id
1 'polypeptide(L)' 'PTGLQGAVCESYNDHRIAMSLAVAALLAEGKTIIKNSECIDISFPGFEKTLQKLI' A
#
# COMPACT_ATOMS: atom_id res chain seq x y z
N PRO A 1 17.73 -11.92 -7.99
CA PRO A 1 16.49 -11.17 -7.71
C PRO A 1 16.80 -9.69 -7.50
N THR A 2 15.98 -8.80 -8.05
CA THR A 2 16.10 -7.35 -7.83
C THR A 2 15.14 -6.95 -6.71
N GLY A 3 15.60 -6.13 -5.76
CA GLY A 3 14.76 -5.60 -4.69
C GLY A 3 13.67 -4.67 -5.22
N LEU A 4 12.58 -4.53 -4.47
CA LEU A 4 11.55 -3.55 -4.79
C LEU A 4 12.07 -2.13 -4.55
N GLN A 5 11.73 -1.21 -5.44
CA GLN A 5 12.08 0.20 -5.34
C GLN A 5 10.79 1.02 -5.16
N GLY A 6 10.86 2.04 -4.32
CA GLY A 6 9.74 2.95 -4.05
C GLY A 6 9.34 3.72 -5.31
N ALA A 7 8.04 3.85 -5.53
CA ALA A 7 7.49 4.51 -6.71
C ALA A 7 6.13 5.17 -6.40
N VAL A 8 5.66 6.00 -7.33
CA VAL A 8 4.27 6.48 -7.32
C VAL A 8 3.42 5.47 -8.08
N CYS A 9 2.42 4.89 -7.41
CA CYS A 9 1.56 3.83 -7.94
C CYS A 9 0.09 4.27 -7.92
N GLU A 10 -0.68 3.85 -8.92
CA GLU A 10 -2.13 4.03 -8.98
C GLU A 10 -2.85 2.75 -8.50
N SER A 11 -3.79 2.87 -7.58
CA SER A 11 -4.65 1.73 -7.18
C SER A 11 -5.82 1.48 -8.14
N TYR A 12 -6.15 2.47 -8.97
CA TYR A 12 -7.35 2.50 -9.81
C TYR A 12 -8.65 2.28 -9.02
N ASN A 13 -8.71 2.74 -7.77
CA ASN A 13 -9.85 2.55 -6.85
C ASN A 13 -10.15 1.08 -6.50
N ASP A 14 -9.23 0.15 -6.73
CA ASP A 14 -9.34 -1.23 -6.24
C ASP A 14 -8.65 -1.35 -4.88
N HIS A 15 -9.44 -1.62 -3.83
CA HIS A 15 -8.96 -1.74 -2.46
C HIS A 15 -7.92 -2.85 -2.28
N ARG A 16 -7.99 -3.93 -3.06
CA ARG A 16 -7.03 -5.04 -2.99
C ARG A 16 -5.70 -4.64 -3.62
N ILE A 17 -5.73 -3.89 -4.72
CA ILE A 17 -4.51 -3.34 -5.33
C ILE A 17 -3.85 -2.37 -4.34
N ALA A 18 -4.64 -1.47 -3.75
CA ALA A 18 -4.13 -0.51 -2.77
C ALA A 18 -3.50 -1.20 -1.54
N MET A 19 -4.17 -2.21 -0.96
CA MET A 19 -3.62 -3.00 0.15
C MET A 19 -2.36 -3.78 -0.24
N SER A 20 -2.34 -4.40 -1.43
CA SER A 20 -1.19 -5.18 -1.90
C SER A 20 0.04 -4.30 -2.11
N LEU A 21 -0.15 -3.11 -2.70
CA LEU A 21 0.90 -2.11 -2.86
C LEU A 21 1.42 -1.62 -1.50
N ALA A 22 0.55 -1.45 -0.51
CA ALA A 22 0.94 -1.01 0.83
C ALA A 22 1.81 -2.05 1.54
N VAL A 23 1.48 -3.35 1.40
CA VAL A 23 2.33 -4.44 1.92
C VAL A 23 3.66 -4.50 1.17
N ALA A 24 3.66 -4.38 -0.16
CA ALA A 24 4.89 -4.35 -0.96
C ALA A 24 5.80 -3.16 -0.58
N ALA A 25 5.21 -2.01 -0.25
CA ALA A 25 5.92 -0.81 0.15
C ALA A 25 6.71 -0.99 1.47
N LEU A 26 6.32 -1.91 2.35
CA LEU A 26 7.06 -2.19 3.59
C LEU A 26 8.48 -2.74 3.33
N LEU A 27 8.68 -3.40 2.18
CA LEU A 27 9.97 -3.99 1.79
C LEU A 27 10.72 -3.12 0.76
N ALA A 28 10.07 -2.13 0.16
CA ALA A 28 10.65 -1.36 -0.93
C ALA A 28 11.72 -0.39 -0.43
N GLU A 29 12.81 -0.28 -1.18
CA GLU A 29 13.83 0.75 -0.93
C GLU A 29 13.33 2.10 -1.42
N GLY A 30 13.29 3.09 -0.53
CA GLY A 30 12.81 4.44 -0.85
C GLY A 30 11.32 4.65 -0.58
N LYS A 31 10.77 5.76 -1.08
CA LYS A 31 9.40 6.18 -0.77
C LYS A 31 8.42 5.65 -1.82
N THR A 32 7.41 4.91 -1.37
CA THR A 32 6.23 4.54 -2.17
C THR A 32 5.07 5.48 -1.87
N ILE A 33 4.39 5.95 -2.92
CA ILE A 33 3.17 6.76 -2.82
C ILE A 33 2.06 6.01 -3.57
N ILE A 34 1.02 5.59 -2.87
CA ILE A 34 -0.12 4.90 -3.45
C ILE A 34 -1.26 5.92 -3.57
N LYS A 35 -1.68 6.18 -4.80
CA LYS A 35 -2.81 7.08 -5.08
C LYS A 35 -4.14 6.32 -5.00
N ASN A 36 -5.18 7.05 -4.64
CA ASN A 36 -6.55 6.55 -4.47
C ASN A 36 -6.61 5.37 -3.47
N SER A 37 -5.86 5.45 -2.36
CA SER A 37 -5.82 4.41 -1.32
C SER A 37 -6.98 4.50 -0.33
N GLU A 38 -7.76 5.58 -0.35
CA GLU A 38 -8.95 5.77 0.47
C GLU A 38 -10.03 4.71 0.21
N CYS A 39 -10.03 4.06 -0.96
CA CYS A 39 -10.94 2.96 -1.27
C CYS A 39 -10.73 1.73 -0.36
N ILE A 40 -9.58 1.60 0.32
CA ILE A 40 -9.30 0.52 1.26
C ILE A 40 -10.34 0.46 2.39
N ASP A 41 -10.73 1.63 2.92
CA ASP A 41 -11.65 1.70 4.07
C ASP A 41 -13.05 1.17 3.76
N ILE A 42 -13.41 0.99 2.48
CA ILE A 42 -14.68 0.36 2.07
C ILE A 42 -14.71 -1.12 2.47
N SER A 43 -13.57 -1.80 2.37
CA SER A 43 -13.47 -3.26 2.59
C SER A 43 -12.74 -3.63 3.86
N PHE A 44 -11.76 -2.82 4.28
CA PHE A 44 -11.02 -3.04 5.51
C PHE A 44 -10.83 -1.70 6.26
N PRO A 45 -11.88 -1.21 6.95
CA PRO A 45 -11.77 -0.05 7.82
C PRO A 45 -10.64 -0.22 8.84
N GLY A 46 -9.71 0.73 8.88
CA GLY A 46 -8.58 0.71 9.82
C GLY A 46 -7.41 -0.18 9.40
N PHE A 47 -7.32 -0.55 8.11
CA PHE A 47 -6.17 -1.23 7.52
C PHE A 47 -4.85 -0.52 7.85
N GLU A 48 -4.78 0.81 7.73
CA GLU A 48 -3.56 1.58 8.02
C GLU A 48 -3.06 1.34 9.45
N LYS A 49 -3.96 1.39 10.44
CA LYS A 49 -3.64 1.11 11.85
C LYS A 49 -3.15 -0.32 12.06
N THR A 50 -3.67 -1.26 11.27
CA THR A 50 -3.24 -2.65 11.30
C THR A 50 -1.84 -2.80 10.71
N LEU A 51 -1.57 -2.14 9.58
CA LEU A 51 -0.28 -2.11 8.91
C LEU A 51 0.80 -1.49 9.81
N GLN A 52 0.48 -0.38 10.50
CA GLN A 52 1.39 0.28 11.45
C GLN A 52 1.78 -0.57 12.65
N LYS A 53 1.04 -1.64 12.98
CA LYS A 53 1.41 -2.58 14.05
C LYS A 53 2.48 -3.59 13.62
N LEU A 54 2.80 -3.66 12.33
CA LEU A 54 3.79 -4.59 11.77
C LEU A 54 5.19 -3.99 11.66
N ILE A 55 5.34 -2.69 11.96
CA ILE A 55 6.57 -1.90 11.86
C ILE A 55 6.97 -1.36 13.22
#